data_AF-A0A417VCZ7-F1
#
_entry.id   AF-A0A417VCZ7-F1
#
_cell.length_a   1.000
_cell.length_b   1.000
_cell.length_c   1.000
_cell.angle_alpha   90.00
_cell.angle_beta   90.00
_cell.angle_gamma   90.00
#
_symmetry.space_group_name_H-M   'P 1'
#
loop_
_entity.id
_entity.type
_entity.pdbx_description
1 polymer ?
#
loop_
_entity_poly.entity_id
_entity_poly.type
_entity_poly.pdbx_seq_one_letter_code
_entity_poly.pdbx_strand_id
1 'polypeptide(L)'
;MANTIIYLQKHDIDNKTSLESAYAASYMQQQKAQDQVTNLSLQLKDLNQQIHYTGQYLSNKKTYTAFFNSKNKGLYRKNHASEIQAYETARDWLKQNLSEETIPSLKKLYEKKSSLQLSLNAFKYVLSDCKSQVHELDVVRQNVDSILNHQTPEYFKTSEQVL
;
A
#
# COMPACT_ATOMS: atom_id res chain seq x y z
N MET A 1 11.32 20.34 -26.87
CA MET A 1 10.90 21.75 -27.02
C MET A 1 9.53 21.93 -27.68
N ALA A 2 9.23 21.40 -28.88
CA ALA A 2 7.87 21.53 -29.46
C ALA A 2 6.75 20.98 -28.54
N ASN A 3 6.98 19.81 -27.93
CA ASN A 3 6.07 19.22 -26.94
C ASN A 3 5.90 20.09 -25.67
N THR A 4 6.92 20.86 -25.29
CA THR A 4 6.88 21.77 -24.14
C THR A 4 5.93 22.94 -24.40
N ILE A 5 6.01 23.55 -25.58
CA ILE A 5 5.14 24.68 -25.96
C ILE A 5 3.67 24.21 -26.05
N ILE A 6 3.44 23.06 -26.68
CA ILE A 6 2.09 22.46 -26.77
C ILE A 6 1.53 22.15 -25.39
N TYR A 7 2.35 21.61 -24.48
CA TYR A 7 1.93 21.34 -23.10
C TYR A 7 1.52 22.62 -22.37
N LEU A 8 2.38 23.64 -22.38
CA LEU A 8 2.10 24.92 -21.72
C LEU A 8 0.80 25.55 -22.24
N GLN A 9 0.58 25.54 -23.56
CA GLN A 9 -0.65 26.03 -24.19
C GLN A 9 -1.88 25.22 -23.79
N LYS A 10 -1.81 23.89 -23.83
CA LYS A 10 -2.93 23.00 -23.47
C LYS A 10 -3.36 23.15 -22.01
N HIS A 11 -2.43 23.52 -21.14
CA HIS A 11 -2.65 23.64 -19.70
C HIS A 11 -2.79 25.10 -19.23
N ASP A 12 -2.89 26.07 -20.15
CA ASP A 12 -2.99 27.50 -19.86
C ASP A 12 -1.89 28.02 -18.91
N ILE A 13 -0.68 27.49 -19.05
CA ILE A 13 0.49 27.88 -18.26
C ILE A 13 1.26 28.94 -19.05
N ASP A 14 1.17 30.19 -18.62
CA ASP A 14 1.72 31.36 -19.31
C ASP A 14 3.04 31.87 -18.73
N ASN A 15 3.41 31.44 -17.51
CA ASN A 15 4.62 31.90 -16.84
C ASN A 15 5.27 30.83 -15.93
N LYS A 16 6.52 31.05 -15.55
CA LYS A 16 7.31 30.13 -14.73
C LYS A 16 6.70 29.88 -13.35
N THR A 17 6.10 30.90 -12.71
CA THR A 17 5.45 30.75 -11.40
C THR A 17 4.24 29.82 -11.48
N SER A 18 3.41 29.95 -12.52
CA SER A 18 2.29 29.05 -12.79
C SER A 18 2.76 27.62 -13.03
N LEU A 19 3.87 27.43 -13.76
CA LEU A 19 4.47 26.11 -14.01
C LEU A 19 4.99 25.46 -12.72
N GLU A 20 5.73 26.20 -11.89
CA GLU A 20 6.21 25.72 -10.59
C GLU A 20 5.06 25.37 -9.65
N SER A 21 3.99 26.18 -9.67
CA SER A 21 2.79 25.92 -8.86
C SER A 21 2.07 24.65 -9.31
N ALA A 22 1.94 24.44 -10.62
CA ALA A 22 1.36 23.21 -11.18
C ALA A 22 2.19 21.98 -10.78
N TYR A 23 3.52 22.06 -10.90
CA TYR A 23 4.42 20.98 -10.46
C TYR A 23 4.29 20.69 -8.97
N ALA A 24 4.34 21.72 -8.11
CA ALA A 24 4.19 21.55 -6.67
C ALA A 24 2.84 20.90 -6.31
N ALA A 25 1.75 21.31 -6.97
CA ALA A 25 0.43 20.72 -6.79
C ALA A 25 0.39 19.25 -7.20
N SER A 26 0.90 18.90 -8.39
CA SER A 26 0.99 17.50 -8.85
C SER A 26 1.88 16.65 -7.96
N TYR A 27 2.99 17.19 -7.47
CA TYR A 27 3.89 16.50 -6.54
C TYR A 27 3.21 16.22 -5.20
N MET A 28 2.45 17.18 -4.65
CA MET A 28 1.64 16.94 -3.45
C MET A 28 0.56 15.86 -3.68
N GLN A 29 -0.07 15.83 -4.86
CA GLN A 29 -1.04 14.77 -5.18
C GLN A 29 -0.37 13.40 -5.26
N GLN A 30 0.82 13.30 -5.86
CA GLN A 30 1.63 12.08 -5.87
C GLN A 30 1.94 11.59 -4.45
N GLN A 31 2.36 12.49 -3.55
CA GLN A 31 2.62 12.14 -2.15
C GLN A 31 1.37 11.61 -1.45
N LYS A 32 0.23 12.29 -1.60
CA LYS A 32 -1.05 11.81 -1.05
C LYS A 32 -1.42 10.42 -1.56
N ALA A 33 -1.28 10.17 -2.86
CA ALA A 33 -1.54 8.85 -3.44
C ALA A 33 -0.57 7.78 -2.89
N GLN A 34 0.70 8.13 -2.72
CA GLN A 34 1.72 7.26 -2.14
C GLN A 34 1.40 6.91 -0.67
N ASP A 35 0.94 7.89 0.11
CA ASP A 35 0.53 7.69 1.50
C ASP A 35 -0.68 6.75 1.58
N GLN A 36 -1.67 6.92 0.70
CA GLN A 36 -2.83 6.01 0.63
C GLN A 36 -2.42 4.58 0.29
N VAL A 37 -1.55 4.38 -0.72
CA VAL A 37 -1.02 3.05 -1.06
C VAL A 37 -0.28 2.43 0.13
N THR A 38 0.54 3.20 0.83
CA THR A 38 1.31 2.75 1.98
C THR A 38 0.38 2.35 3.13
N ASN A 39 -0.57 3.21 3.48
CA ASN A 39 -1.51 2.99 4.56
C ASN A 39 -2.40 1.76 4.30
N LEU A 40 -2.97 1.62 3.09
CA LEU A 40 -3.78 0.47 2.71
C LEU A 40 -2.97 -0.84 2.72
N SER A 41 -1.69 -0.78 2.32
CA SER A 41 -0.79 -1.95 2.37
C SER A 41 -0.53 -2.40 3.80
N LEU A 42 -0.34 -1.46 4.74
CA LEU A 42 -0.20 -1.76 6.17
C LEU A 42 -1.50 -2.35 6.74
N GLN A 43 -2.65 -1.74 6.47
CA GLN A 43 -3.95 -2.26 6.90
C GLN A 43 -4.20 -3.68 6.39
N LEU A 44 -3.83 -3.99 5.14
CA LEU A 44 -3.94 -5.34 4.58
C LEU A 44 -3.00 -6.33 5.26
N LYS A 45 -1.78 -5.92 5.62
CA LYS A 45 -0.84 -6.77 6.37
C LYS A 45 -1.42 -7.14 7.73
N ASP A 46 -1.93 -6.17 8.47
CA ASP A 46 -2.51 -6.39 9.80
C ASP A 46 -3.77 -7.26 9.70
N LEU A 47 -4.63 -6.99 8.73
CA LEU A 47 -5.83 -7.80 8.48
C LEU A 47 -5.49 -9.24 8.09
N ASN A 48 -4.42 -9.47 7.33
CA ASN A 48 -3.96 -10.82 7.01
C ASN A 48 -3.48 -11.58 8.25
N GLN A 49 -2.79 -10.91 9.19
CA GLN A 49 -2.43 -11.53 10.47
C GLN A 49 -3.68 -11.86 11.29
N GLN A 50 -4.65 -10.95 11.34
CA GLN A 50 -5.93 -11.18 12.01
C GLN A 50 -6.67 -12.38 11.41
N ILE A 51 -6.72 -12.51 10.09
CA ILE A 51 -7.31 -13.67 9.39
C ILE A 51 -6.58 -14.96 9.75
N HIS A 52 -5.23 -14.93 9.73
CA HIS A 52 -4.41 -16.08 10.05
C HIS A 52 -4.69 -16.62 11.45
N TYR A 53 -4.60 -15.76 12.48
CA TYR A 53 -4.81 -16.19 13.85
C TYR A 53 -6.28 -16.50 14.15
N THR A 54 -7.24 -15.79 13.56
CA THR A 54 -8.66 -16.15 13.68
C THR A 54 -8.91 -17.54 13.09
N GLY A 55 -8.35 -17.84 11.92
CA GLY A 55 -8.46 -19.16 11.30
C GLY A 55 -7.83 -20.25 12.15
N GLN A 56 -6.61 -20.02 12.64
CA GLN A 56 -5.90 -20.96 13.52
C GLN A 56 -6.64 -21.22 14.83
N TYR A 57 -7.20 -20.18 15.45
CA TYR A 57 -8.03 -20.28 16.65
C TYR A 57 -9.27 -21.15 16.39
N LEU A 58 -10.03 -20.86 15.33
CA LEU A 58 -11.27 -21.57 15.03
C LEU A 58 -11.04 -23.03 14.64
N SER A 59 -10.01 -23.31 13.82
CA SER A 59 -9.70 -24.68 13.39
C SER A 59 -9.31 -25.59 14.55
N ASN A 60 -8.61 -25.06 15.56
CA ASN A 60 -8.12 -25.85 16.69
C ASN A 60 -9.02 -25.79 17.93
N LYS A 61 -10.09 -24.99 17.90
CA LYS A 61 -10.99 -24.76 19.06
C LYS A 61 -11.58 -26.06 19.61
N LYS A 62 -12.01 -26.98 18.73
CA LYS A 62 -12.57 -28.27 19.15
C LYS A 62 -11.54 -29.14 19.88
N THR A 63 -10.34 -29.29 19.30
CA THR A 63 -9.23 -30.05 19.91
C THR A 63 -8.83 -29.48 21.26
N TYR A 64 -8.71 -28.14 21.36
CA TYR A 64 -8.41 -27.49 22.62
C TYR A 64 -9.52 -27.67 23.67
N THR A 65 -10.78 -27.62 23.25
CA THR A 65 -11.93 -27.84 24.15
C THR A 65 -11.94 -29.27 24.69
N ALA A 66 -11.66 -30.26 23.84
CA ALA A 66 -11.52 -31.66 24.24
C ALA A 66 -10.30 -31.87 25.16
N PHE A 67 -9.17 -31.22 24.90
CA PHE A 67 -8.02 -31.18 25.80
C PHE A 67 -8.42 -30.65 27.19
N PHE A 68 -9.08 -29.50 27.24
CA PHE A 68 -9.49 -28.85 28.48
C PHE A 68 -10.39 -29.74 29.34
N ASN A 69 -11.28 -30.49 28.68
CA ASN A 69 -12.23 -31.42 29.31
C ASN A 69 -11.69 -32.85 29.51
N SER A 70 -10.49 -33.16 29.03
CA SER A 70 -9.93 -34.52 29.11
C SER A 70 -9.56 -34.91 30.54
N LYS A 71 -9.83 -36.17 30.91
CA LYS A 71 -9.42 -36.73 32.21
C LYS A 71 -7.90 -36.86 32.33
N ASN A 72 -7.22 -37.19 31.24
CA ASN A 72 -5.76 -37.30 31.17
C ASN A 72 -5.17 -36.24 30.21
N LYS A 73 -4.99 -35.02 30.73
CA LYS A 73 -4.48 -33.87 29.97
C LYS A 73 -3.06 -34.10 29.44
N GLY A 74 -2.20 -34.80 30.18
CA GLY A 74 -0.83 -35.09 29.75
C GLY A 74 -0.77 -35.94 28.48
N LEU A 75 -1.51 -37.05 28.47
CA LEU A 75 -1.60 -37.92 27.30
C LEU A 75 -2.27 -37.21 26.11
N TYR A 76 -3.36 -36.47 26.36
CA TYR A 76 -4.03 -35.72 25.30
C TYR A 76 -3.12 -34.67 24.68
N ARG A 77 -2.37 -33.91 25.49
CA ARG A 77 -1.41 -32.92 24.97
C ARG A 77 -0.29 -33.58 24.18
N LYS A 78 0.22 -34.73 24.61
CA LYS A 78 1.22 -35.49 23.84
C LYS A 78 0.71 -35.88 22.45
N ASN A 79 -0.56 -36.26 22.33
CA ASN A 79 -1.16 -36.70 21.07
C ASN A 79 -1.62 -35.56 20.15
N HIS A 80 -1.85 -34.36 20.69
CA HIS A 80 -2.41 -33.21 19.96
C HIS A 80 -1.57 -31.93 20.19
N ALA A 81 -0.27 -32.09 20.36
CA ALA A 81 0.63 -31.02 20.80
C ALA A 81 0.58 -29.81 19.85
N SER A 82 0.64 -30.07 18.53
CA SER A 82 0.60 -29.05 17.48
C SER A 82 -0.68 -28.22 17.50
N GLU A 83 -1.84 -28.86 17.62
CA GLU A 83 -3.15 -28.22 17.56
C GLU A 83 -3.41 -27.40 18.82
N ILE A 84 -3.01 -27.92 19.98
CA ILE A 84 -3.09 -27.20 21.26
C ILE A 84 -2.18 -25.98 21.22
N GLN A 85 -0.93 -26.13 20.78
CA GLN A 85 0.01 -25.02 20.68
C GLN A 85 -0.46 -23.96 19.67
N ALA A 86 -0.99 -24.38 18.52
CA ALA A 86 -1.56 -23.48 17.52
C ALA A 86 -2.76 -22.70 18.08
N TYR A 87 -3.65 -23.36 18.83
CA TYR A 87 -4.76 -22.68 19.50
C TYR A 87 -4.27 -21.67 20.54
N GLU A 88 -3.34 -22.07 21.41
CA GLU A 88 -2.80 -21.21 22.48
C GLU A 88 -2.12 -19.96 21.88
N THR A 89 -1.29 -20.15 20.86
CA THR A 89 -0.62 -19.05 20.14
C THR A 89 -1.63 -18.10 19.52
N ALA A 90 -2.63 -18.62 18.81
CA ALA A 90 -3.67 -17.80 18.20
C ALA A 90 -4.52 -17.05 19.23
N ARG A 91 -4.91 -17.72 20.32
CA ARG A 91 -5.65 -17.11 21.42
C ARG A 91 -4.88 -15.95 22.03
N ASP A 92 -3.59 -16.16 22.33
CA ASP A 92 -2.76 -15.15 23.01
C ASP A 92 -2.50 -13.96 22.08
N TRP A 93 -2.28 -14.21 20.78
CA TRP A 93 -2.20 -13.14 19.78
C TRP A 93 -3.51 -12.34 19.69
N LEU A 94 -4.65 -13.01 19.57
CA LEU A 94 -5.96 -12.34 19.46
C LEU A 94 -6.28 -11.52 20.72
N LYS A 95 -5.94 -12.02 21.91
CA LYS A 95 -6.13 -11.29 23.17
C LYS A 95 -5.29 -10.00 23.24
N GLN A 96 -4.09 -10.01 22.65
CA GLN A 96 -3.20 -8.85 22.67
C GLN A 96 -3.51 -7.83 21.57
N ASN A 97 -4.06 -8.28 20.43
CA ASN A 97 -4.16 -7.48 19.21
C ASN A 97 -5.60 -7.09 18.83
N LEU A 98 -6.62 -7.66 19.46
CA LEU A 98 -8.01 -7.21 19.29
C LEU A 98 -8.37 -6.17 20.34
N SER A 99 -8.88 -5.03 19.88
CA SER A 99 -9.48 -4.00 20.73
C SER A 99 -10.93 -4.34 21.13
N GLU A 100 -11.60 -5.21 20.38
CA GLU A 100 -12.94 -5.70 20.67
C GLU A 100 -12.90 -6.94 21.58
N GLU A 101 -13.89 -7.07 22.46
CA GLU A 101 -14.03 -8.26 23.32
C GLU A 101 -14.36 -9.53 22.53
N THR A 102 -14.83 -9.39 21.28
CA THR A 102 -15.28 -10.51 20.45
C THR A 102 -14.41 -10.72 19.22
N ILE A 103 -14.05 -11.98 18.94
CA ILE A 103 -13.31 -12.36 17.73
C ILE A 103 -14.25 -12.23 16.51
N PRO A 104 -13.89 -11.42 15.49
CA PRO A 104 -14.71 -11.29 14.28
C PRO A 104 -14.84 -12.60 13.50
N SER A 105 -15.92 -12.73 12.72
CA SER A 105 -16.06 -13.90 11.84
C SER A 105 -15.11 -13.83 10.64
N LEU A 106 -14.59 -14.98 10.21
CA LEU A 106 -13.73 -15.06 9.00
C LEU A 106 -14.41 -14.46 7.77
N LYS A 107 -15.73 -14.65 7.63
CA LYS A 107 -16.52 -14.05 6.54
C LYS A 107 -16.36 -12.53 6.50
N LYS A 108 -16.58 -11.84 7.63
CA LYS A 108 -16.42 -10.37 7.73
C LYS A 108 -14.98 -9.93 7.44
N LEU A 109 -13.99 -10.68 7.92
CA LEU A 109 -12.58 -10.37 7.67
C LEU A 109 -12.21 -10.50 6.17
N TYR A 110 -12.71 -11.53 5.48
CA TYR A 110 -12.50 -11.70 4.05
C TYR A 110 -13.22 -10.63 3.22
N GLU A 111 -14.44 -10.26 3.58
CA GLU A 111 -15.16 -9.15 2.93
C GLU A 111 -14.38 -7.84 3.05
N LYS A 112 -13.88 -7.51 4.25
CA LYS A 112 -13.02 -6.34 4.48
C LYS A 112 -11.72 -6.43 3.67
N LYS A 113 -11.09 -7.60 3.59
CA LYS A 113 -9.87 -7.82 2.81
C LYS A 113 -10.10 -7.54 1.32
N SER A 114 -11.17 -8.07 0.75
CA SER A 114 -11.53 -7.83 -0.65
C SER A 114 -11.76 -6.34 -0.91
N SER A 115 -12.47 -5.64 -0.02
CA SER A 115 -12.68 -4.20 -0.12
C SER A 115 -11.36 -3.41 -0.09
N LEU A 116 -10.49 -3.68 0.88
CA LEU A 116 -9.18 -3.03 0.98
C LEU A 116 -8.28 -3.32 -0.24
N GLN A 117 -8.33 -4.55 -0.79
CA GLN A 117 -7.58 -4.90 -1.99
C GLN A 117 -8.07 -4.12 -3.22
N LEU A 118 -9.37 -3.96 -3.39
CA LEU A 118 -9.94 -3.13 -4.46
C LEU A 118 -9.48 -1.68 -4.33
N SER A 119 -9.55 -1.10 -3.13
CA SER A 119 -9.07 0.26 -2.88
C SER A 119 -7.57 0.41 -3.14
N LEU A 120 -6.74 -0.55 -2.66
CA LEU A 120 -5.30 -0.52 -2.88
C LEU A 120 -4.97 -0.56 -4.38
N ASN A 121 -5.64 -1.41 -5.16
CA ASN A 121 -5.43 -1.49 -6.59
C ASN A 121 -5.83 -0.19 -7.29
N ALA A 122 -6.97 0.41 -6.92
CA ALA A 122 -7.38 1.70 -7.44
C ALA A 122 -6.34 2.80 -7.16
N PHE A 123 -5.84 2.91 -5.92
CA PHE A 123 -4.84 3.91 -5.56
C PHE A 123 -3.47 3.67 -6.21
N LYS A 124 -3.12 2.41 -6.54
CA LYS A 124 -1.91 2.14 -7.34
C LYS A 124 -2.00 2.72 -8.75
N TYR A 125 -3.17 2.66 -9.39
CA TYR A 125 -3.39 3.33 -10.68
C TYR A 125 -3.29 4.85 -10.55
N VAL A 126 -3.98 5.44 -9.56
CA VAL A 126 -3.89 6.89 -9.29
C VAL A 126 -2.45 7.33 -9.04
N LEU A 127 -1.68 6.58 -8.25
CA LEU A 127 -0.27 6.88 -8.00
C LEU A 127 0.57 6.82 -9.28
N SER A 128 0.31 5.85 -10.16
CA SER A 128 0.98 5.74 -11.46
C SER A 128 0.71 6.96 -12.34
N ASP A 129 -0.54 7.40 -12.39
CA ASP A 129 -0.95 8.59 -13.16
C ASP A 129 -0.30 9.86 -12.59
N CYS A 130 -0.34 10.03 -11.26
CA CYS A 130 0.33 11.17 -10.61
C CYS A 130 1.84 11.19 -10.87
N LYS A 131 2.52 10.04 -10.83
CA LYS A 131 3.96 9.95 -11.15
C LYS A 131 4.24 10.36 -12.59
N SER A 132 3.41 9.92 -13.53
CA SER A 132 3.53 10.31 -14.94
C SER A 132 3.36 11.81 -15.12
N GLN A 133 2.35 12.41 -14.46
CA GLN A 133 2.11 13.86 -14.53
C GLN A 133 3.25 14.68 -13.91
N VAL A 134 3.77 14.26 -12.75
CA VAL A 134 4.92 14.92 -12.12
C VAL A 134 6.15 14.84 -13.03
N HIS A 135 6.40 13.69 -13.65
CA HIS A 135 7.51 13.51 -14.57
C HIS A 135 7.38 14.41 -15.81
N GLU A 136 6.20 14.47 -16.42
CA GLU A 136 5.93 15.34 -17.57
C GLU A 136 6.17 16.82 -17.24
N LEU A 137 5.64 17.29 -16.10
CA LEU A 137 5.87 18.66 -15.61
C LEU A 137 7.34 18.93 -15.32
N ASP A 138 8.07 17.97 -14.76
CA ASP A 138 9.51 18.11 -14.51
C ASP A 138 10.30 18.30 -15.81
N VAL A 139 9.99 17.51 -16.84
CA VAL A 139 10.58 17.65 -18.17
C VAL A 139 10.24 19.01 -18.78
N VAL A 140 9.00 19.49 -18.62
CA VAL A 140 8.59 20.82 -19.09
C VAL A 140 9.38 21.92 -18.36
N ARG A 141 9.54 21.83 -17.03
CA ARG A 141 10.33 22.76 -16.22
C ARG A 141 11.79 22.83 -16.67
N GLN A 142 12.46 21.70 -16.78
CA GLN A 142 13.86 21.64 -17.22
C GLN A 142 14.05 22.23 -18.63
N ASN A 143 13.09 21.99 -19.53
CA ASN A 143 13.10 22.57 -20.88
C ASN A 143 12.96 24.10 -20.85
N VAL A 144 12.00 24.63 -20.08
CA VAL A 144 11.80 26.08 -19.93
C VAL A 144 13.06 26.72 -19.34
N ASP A 145 13.65 26.12 -18.31
CA ASP A 145 14.89 26.62 -17.69
C ASP A 145 16.05 26.61 -18.68
N SER A 146 16.18 25.57 -19.50
CA SER A 146 17.22 25.48 -20.54
C SER A 146 17.06 26.59 -21.59
N ILE A 147 15.82 26.87 -22.03
CA ILE A 147 15.53 27.96 -22.98
C ILE A 147 15.89 29.32 -22.38
N LEU A 148 15.46 29.56 -21.14
CA LEU A 148 15.71 30.83 -20.44
C LEU A 148 17.20 31.05 -20.15
N ASN A 149 17.98 29.97 -19.94
CA ASN A 149 19.41 30.03 -19.65
C ASN A 149 20.30 29.89 -20.91
N HIS A 150 19.72 29.82 -22.12
CA HIS A 150 20.43 29.55 -23.38
C HIS A 150 21.29 28.27 -23.36
N GLN A 151 20.85 27.25 -22.63
CA GLN A 151 21.53 25.96 -22.53
C GLN A 151 20.79 24.88 -23.35
N THR A 152 21.53 23.91 -23.86
CA THR A 152 20.92 22.68 -24.39
C THR A 152 20.31 21.86 -23.25
N PRO A 153 19.04 21.41 -23.36
CA PRO A 153 18.40 20.64 -22.29
C PRO A 153 19.17 19.36 -21.95
N GLU A 154 19.23 19.01 -20.65
CA GLU A 154 20.07 17.93 -20.12
C GLU A 154 19.84 16.56 -20.79
N TYR A 155 18.61 16.22 -21.15
CA TYR A 155 18.31 14.93 -21.78
C TYR A 155 18.81 14.81 -23.24
N PHE A 156 19.20 15.91 -23.88
CA PHE A 156 19.92 15.86 -25.16
C PHE A 156 21.42 15.61 -24.99
N LYS A 157 21.96 15.87 -23.79
CA LYS A 157 23.40 15.66 -23.50
C LYS A 157 23.72 14.18 -23.26
N THR A 158 22.79 13.39 -22.74
CA THR A 158 22.98 11.94 -22.52
C THR A 158 23.05 11.13 -23.80
N SER A 159 22.45 11.59 -24.90
CA SER A 159 22.53 10.94 -26.22
C SER A 159 23.84 11.18 -26.96
N GLU A 160 24.68 12.15 -26.55
CA GLU A 160 25.96 12.46 -27.22
C GLU A 160 27.17 11.74 -26.62
N GLN A 161 27.03 11.03 -25.50
CA GLN A 161 28.15 10.32 -24.84
C GLN A 161 28.27 8.83 -25.21
N VAL A 162 27.47 8.35 -26.17
CA VAL A 162 27.56 6.98 -26.70
C VAL A 162 27.87 7.05 -28.19
N LEU A 163 29.11 7.41 -28.52
CA LEU A 163 29.75 7.16 -29.81
C LEU A 163 31.18 6.66 -29.56
#